data_AF-A0A6P0YF33-F1
#
_entry.id   AF-A0A6P0YF33-F1
#
_cell.length_a   1.000
_cell.length_b   1.000
_cell.length_c   1.000
_cell.angle_alpha   90.00
_cell.angle_beta   90.00
_cell.angle_gamma   90.00
#
_symmetry.space_group_name_H-M   'P 1'
#
loop_
_entity.id
_entity.type
_entity.pdbx_description
1 polymer ?
#
loop_
_entity_poly.entity_id
_entity_poly.type
_entity_poly.pdbx_seq_one_letter_code
_entity_poly.pdbx_strand_id
1 'polypeptide(L)'
;MAKIKLRRTENINGDIYVDSTCIDCDTCRWMSPTVFHRNGDKSAVYHQPKNDKERQEAIQALLSCPTNSIGTIEAPKDIKKIQQTLPILVADNVYHCGYHSEKSFGAASYFIVRPEGNILVDSPQFLPPLVKRLEEMGGIKYMYLTHQDDVADHQKFRQHFNCDRILHVDDISSTTNNVEIK
;
A
#
# COMPACT_ATOMS: atom_id res chain seq x y z
N MET A 1 -14.05 1.52 0.27
CA MET A 1 -13.87 2.98 0.12
C MET A 1 -14.57 3.68 1.26
N ALA A 2 -13.95 4.75 1.77
CA ALA A 2 -14.42 5.48 2.94
C ALA A 2 -15.82 6.05 2.71
N LYS A 3 -16.62 6.07 3.77
CA LYS A 3 -18.00 6.57 3.74
C LYS A 3 -18.10 7.84 4.56
N ILE A 4 -18.59 8.92 3.96
CA ILE A 4 -18.75 10.21 4.65
C ILE A 4 -19.65 10.11 5.89
N LYS A 5 -20.66 9.22 5.86
CA LYS A 5 -21.55 8.92 7.01
C LYS A 5 -20.82 8.26 8.20
N LEU A 6 -19.66 7.66 7.95
CA LEU A 6 -18.82 7.02 8.95
C LEU A 6 -17.61 7.89 9.32
N ARG A 7 -17.53 9.14 8.83
CA ARG A 7 -16.47 10.09 9.18
C ARG A 7 -16.38 10.20 10.71
N ARG A 8 -15.17 9.99 11.21
CA ARG A 8 -14.87 10.11 12.64
C ARG A 8 -14.95 11.57 13.11
N THR A 9 -15.43 11.80 14.33
CA THR A 9 -15.53 13.13 14.94
C THR A 9 -14.16 13.69 15.33
N GLU A 10 -13.16 12.83 15.45
CA GLU A 10 -11.77 13.17 15.75
C GLU A 10 -11.01 13.77 14.56
N ASN A 11 -11.57 13.71 13.35
CA ASN A 11 -11.01 14.46 12.23
C ASN A 11 -11.30 15.95 12.41
N ILE A 12 -10.32 16.80 12.11
CA ILE A 12 -10.59 18.21 11.88
C ILE A 12 -11.47 18.41 10.63
N ASN A 13 -12.11 19.58 10.52
CA ASN A 13 -12.89 19.95 9.34
C ASN A 13 -12.01 20.04 8.08
N GLY A 14 -12.55 19.62 6.93
CA GLY A 14 -11.87 19.67 5.65
C GLY A 14 -12.18 18.49 4.73
N ASP A 15 -11.55 18.51 3.57
CA ASP A 15 -11.75 17.58 2.46
C ASP A 15 -11.32 16.16 2.82
N ILE A 16 -10.10 15.98 3.33
CA ILE A 16 -9.57 14.65 3.69
C ILE A 16 -10.12 14.24 5.06
N TYR A 17 -10.56 13.00 5.20
CA TYR A 17 -11.03 12.43 6.45
C TYR A 17 -10.70 10.94 6.58
N VAL A 18 -10.65 10.45 7.81
CA VAL A 18 -10.64 9.02 8.14
C VAL A 18 -12.00 8.61 8.67
N ASP A 19 -12.54 7.49 8.19
CA ASP A 19 -13.79 6.93 8.67
C ASP A 19 -13.60 5.84 9.74
N SER A 20 -14.70 5.40 10.35
CA SER A 20 -14.68 4.45 11.47
C SER A 20 -14.28 3.02 11.09
N THR A 21 -14.12 2.70 9.80
CA THR A 21 -13.64 1.39 9.33
C THR A 21 -12.12 1.24 9.43
N CYS A 22 -11.40 2.28 9.86
CA CYS A 22 -9.96 2.23 10.10
C CYS A 22 -9.61 1.13 11.13
N ILE A 23 -8.58 0.35 10.82
CA ILE A 23 -8.07 -0.76 11.64
C ILE A 23 -6.76 -0.42 12.40
N ASP A 24 -6.39 0.85 12.46
CA ASP A 24 -5.20 1.33 13.19
C ASP A 24 -3.83 0.78 12.73
N CYS A 25 -3.73 0.31 11.49
CA CYS A 25 -2.50 -0.23 10.87
C CYS A 25 -1.30 0.75 10.72
N ASP A 26 -1.39 1.98 11.24
CA ASP A 26 -0.34 3.03 11.20
C ASP A 26 0.05 3.58 9.81
N THR A 27 -0.29 2.91 8.70
CA THR A 27 0.14 3.24 7.32
C THR A 27 0.12 4.74 7.00
N CYS A 28 -1.01 5.41 7.22
CA CYS A 28 -1.11 6.83 6.87
C CYS A 28 -0.29 7.77 7.76
N ARG A 29 0.02 7.35 8.99
CA ARG A 29 0.76 8.18 9.96
C ARG A 29 2.24 8.24 9.64
N TRP A 30 2.82 7.16 9.15
CA TRP A 30 4.22 7.21 8.70
C TRP A 30 4.36 7.70 7.26
N MET A 31 3.36 7.49 6.38
CA MET A 31 3.39 8.02 5.01
C MET A 31 3.15 9.53 4.93
N SER A 32 2.28 10.07 5.79
CA SER A 32 1.96 11.50 5.81
C SER A 32 1.77 11.96 7.27
N PRO A 33 2.86 11.99 8.06
CA PRO A 33 2.82 12.32 9.48
C PRO A 33 2.34 13.73 9.75
N THR A 34 2.43 14.65 8.78
CA THR A 34 1.93 16.02 8.87
C THR A 34 0.41 16.13 8.79
N VAL A 35 -0.28 15.10 8.28
CA VAL A 35 -1.74 15.12 8.04
C VAL A 35 -2.48 14.18 8.99
N PHE A 36 -1.90 13.00 9.25
CA PHE A 36 -2.53 11.96 10.06
C PHE A 36 -1.81 11.73 11.38
N HIS A 37 -2.58 11.53 12.44
CA HIS A 37 -2.09 11.15 13.77
C HIS A 37 -2.99 10.07 14.35
N ARG A 38 -2.53 9.42 15.43
CA ARG A 38 -3.39 8.53 16.22
C ARG A 38 -4.25 9.37 17.15
N ASN A 39 -5.55 9.10 17.16
CA ASN A 39 -6.49 9.66 18.12
C ASN A 39 -7.45 8.56 18.57
N GLY A 40 -7.36 8.19 19.86
CA GLY A 40 -8.00 6.98 20.37
C GLY A 40 -7.35 5.71 19.80
N ASP A 41 -8.19 4.78 19.35
CA ASP A 41 -7.82 3.46 18.82
C ASP A 41 -7.55 3.45 17.31
N LYS A 42 -7.55 4.60 16.63
CA LYS A 42 -7.52 4.72 15.16
C LYS A 42 -6.83 5.99 14.67
N SER A 43 -6.50 6.05 13.38
CA SER A 43 -6.00 7.28 12.74
C SER A 43 -7.10 8.34 12.56
N ALA A 44 -6.71 9.61 12.62
CA ALA A 44 -7.56 10.77 12.31
C ALA A 44 -6.75 11.88 11.63
N VAL A 45 -7.42 12.68 10.80
CA VAL A 45 -6.81 13.88 10.19
C VAL A 45 -6.74 14.99 11.23
N TYR A 46 -5.54 15.50 11.52
CA TYR A 46 -5.36 16.64 12.44
C TYR A 46 -4.94 17.93 11.73
N HIS A 47 -4.48 17.83 10.49
CA HIS A 47 -4.10 18.96 9.66
C HIS A 47 -4.45 18.64 8.20
N GLN A 48 -5.16 19.56 7.55
CA GLN A 48 -5.50 19.41 6.13
C GLN A 48 -4.29 19.86 5.31
N PRO A 49 -3.96 19.19 4.19
CA PRO A 49 -2.86 19.60 3.33
C PRO A 49 -2.95 21.08 2.92
N LYS A 50 -1.85 21.82 3.09
CA LYS A 50 -1.74 23.25 2.72
C LYS A 50 -0.86 23.50 1.50
N ASN A 51 -0.17 22.49 1.01
CA ASN A 51 0.72 22.58 -0.14
C ASN A 51 0.70 21.26 -0.95
N ASP A 52 1.27 21.31 -2.15
CA ASP A 52 1.27 20.18 -3.09
C ASP A 52 1.97 18.94 -2.53
N LYS A 53 3.01 19.11 -1.71
CA LYS A 53 3.75 17.99 -1.09
C LYS A 53 2.87 17.25 -0.09
N GLU A 54 2.29 17.97 0.87
CA GLU A 54 1.36 17.40 1.86
C GLU A 54 0.16 16.75 1.17
N ARG A 55 -0.33 17.35 0.08
CA ARG A 55 -1.45 16.80 -0.68
C ARG A 55 -1.07 15.50 -1.38
N GLN A 56 0.11 15.46 -2.01
CA GLN A 56 0.61 14.24 -2.62
C GLN A 56 0.77 13.12 -1.60
N GLU A 57 1.45 13.38 -0.47
CA GLU A 57 1.66 12.40 0.61
C GLU A 57 0.32 11.90 1.19
N ALA A 58 -0.65 12.79 1.40
CA ALA A 58 -1.95 12.42 1.93
C ALA A 58 -2.77 11.54 0.96
N ILE A 59 -2.71 11.80 -0.35
CA ILE A 59 -3.37 10.97 -1.35
C ILE A 59 -2.61 9.65 -1.57
N GLN A 60 -1.28 9.63 -1.46
CA GLN A 60 -0.50 8.38 -1.43
C GLN A 60 -0.91 7.50 -0.23
N ALA A 61 -1.08 8.10 0.94
CA ALA A 61 -1.60 7.42 2.13
C ALA A 61 -3.04 6.93 1.92
N LEU A 62 -3.90 7.72 1.26
CA LEU A 62 -5.25 7.30 0.86
C LEU A 62 -5.22 6.06 -0.03
N LEU A 63 -4.40 6.08 -1.08
CA LEU A 63 -4.22 4.96 -2.02
C LEU A 63 -3.62 3.71 -1.34
N SER A 64 -2.87 3.90 -0.26
CA SER A 64 -2.19 2.81 0.46
C SER A 64 -2.96 2.30 1.67
N CYS A 65 -4.11 2.90 2.01
CA CYS A 65 -4.92 2.47 3.15
C CYS A 65 -5.52 1.08 2.88
N PRO A 66 -5.18 0.05 3.68
CA PRO A 66 -5.58 -1.33 3.39
C PRO A 66 -7.10 -1.54 3.39
N THR A 67 -7.80 -0.84 4.28
CA THR A 67 -9.26 -0.89 4.44
C THR A 67 -9.98 0.20 3.65
N ASN A 68 -9.25 1.00 2.86
CA ASN A 68 -9.77 2.16 2.15
C ASN A 68 -10.57 3.12 3.04
N SER A 69 -10.15 3.30 4.31
CA SER A 69 -10.86 4.12 5.32
C SER A 69 -10.53 5.61 5.25
N ILE A 70 -9.61 6.01 4.38
CA ILE A 70 -9.29 7.41 4.11
C ILE A 70 -10.11 7.85 2.90
N GLY A 71 -10.80 8.98 3.03
CA GLY A 71 -11.65 9.54 1.98
C GLY A 71 -11.43 11.03 1.79
N THR A 72 -11.98 11.53 0.70
CA THR A 72 -12.12 12.96 0.40
C THR A 72 -13.61 13.30 0.26
N ILE A 73 -14.00 14.55 0.51
CA ILE A 73 -15.38 15.00 0.29
C ILE A 73 -15.62 15.11 -1.21
N GLU A 74 -14.69 15.72 -1.93
CA GLU A 74 -14.72 15.79 -3.39
C GLU A 74 -13.79 14.76 -4.01
N ALA A 75 -14.14 14.25 -5.20
CA ALA A 75 -13.25 13.33 -5.91
C ALA A 75 -11.90 14.01 -6.22
N PRO A 76 -10.76 13.42 -5.82
CA PRO A 76 -9.46 14.04 -5.98
C PRO A 76 -9.08 14.12 -7.46
N LYS A 77 -9.00 15.36 -7.99
CA LYS A 77 -8.71 15.63 -9.41
C LYS A 77 -7.30 15.19 -9.81
N ASP A 78 -6.40 15.11 -8.85
CA ASP A 78 -4.98 14.77 -8.95
C ASP A 78 -4.69 13.27 -8.76
N ILE A 79 -5.70 12.43 -8.49
CA ILE A 79 -5.48 11.01 -8.17
C ILE A 79 -4.70 10.25 -9.24
N LYS A 80 -5.00 10.48 -10.52
CA LYS A 80 -4.30 9.81 -11.63
C LYS A 80 -2.82 10.18 -11.70
N LYS A 81 -2.50 11.45 -11.42
CA LYS A 81 -1.11 11.93 -11.35
C LYS A 81 -0.40 11.28 -10.15
N ILE A 82 -1.07 11.20 -9.01
CA ILE A 82 -0.48 10.66 -7.78
C ILE A 82 -0.31 9.14 -7.86
N GLN A 83 -1.20 8.41 -8.53
CA GLN A 83 -1.01 6.99 -8.84
C GLN A 83 0.31 6.70 -9.58
N GLN A 84 0.77 7.64 -10.43
CA GLN A 84 2.05 7.51 -11.16
C GLN A 84 3.28 7.72 -10.26
N THR A 85 3.10 8.27 -9.06
CA THR A 85 4.18 8.45 -8.07
C THR A 85 4.45 7.20 -7.25
N LEU A 86 3.61 6.16 -7.37
CA LEU A 86 3.83 4.85 -6.78
C LEU A 86 4.49 3.91 -7.83
N PRO A 87 5.39 3.00 -7.41
CA PRO A 87 5.94 2.87 -6.06
C PRO A 87 6.88 4.05 -5.70
N ILE A 88 6.94 4.43 -4.42
CA ILE A 88 7.71 5.60 -3.92
C ILE A 88 9.16 5.19 -3.66
N LEU A 89 10.14 5.90 -4.20
CA LEU A 89 11.55 5.65 -3.89
C LEU A 89 11.84 5.92 -2.40
N VAL A 90 12.39 4.92 -1.70
CA VAL A 90 12.77 5.02 -0.28
C VAL A 90 14.28 5.25 -0.16
N ALA A 91 15.08 4.44 -0.83
CA ALA A 91 16.54 4.53 -0.83
C ALA A 91 17.10 3.80 -2.05
N ASP A 92 18.12 4.37 -2.71
CA ASP A 92 18.86 3.78 -3.84
C ASP A 92 17.95 3.19 -4.94
N ASN A 93 17.71 1.88 -4.88
CA ASN A 93 16.90 1.09 -5.83
C ASN A 93 15.69 0.41 -5.16
N VAL A 94 15.35 0.81 -3.93
CA VAL A 94 14.27 0.25 -3.11
C VAL A 94 13.09 1.21 -3.11
N TYR A 95 11.93 0.70 -3.50
CA TYR A 95 10.69 1.46 -3.61
C TYR A 95 9.60 0.86 -2.72
N HIS A 96 8.84 1.69 -2.02
CA HIS A 96 7.64 1.28 -1.29
C HIS A 96 6.45 1.23 -2.25
N CYS A 97 5.76 0.09 -2.34
CA CYS A 97 4.70 -0.12 -3.33
C CYS A 97 3.40 0.64 -3.05
N GLY A 98 3.15 1.03 -1.80
CA GLY A 98 1.83 1.45 -1.37
C GLY A 98 0.78 0.35 -1.57
N TYR A 99 -0.48 0.73 -1.76
CA TYR A 99 -1.59 -0.19 -2.06
C TYR A 99 -1.65 -1.42 -1.12
N HIS A 100 -1.52 -1.19 0.19
CA HIS A 100 -1.47 -2.29 1.17
C HIS A 100 -2.77 -3.09 1.17
N SER A 101 -2.71 -4.33 1.65
CA SER A 101 -3.86 -5.22 1.69
C SER A 101 -4.44 -5.33 3.10
N GLU A 102 -5.77 -5.33 3.21
CA GLU A 102 -6.46 -5.71 4.45
C GLU A 102 -6.13 -7.15 4.85
N LYS A 103 -5.86 -8.03 3.88
CA LYS A 103 -5.51 -9.45 4.12
C LYS A 103 -4.18 -9.65 4.87
N SER A 104 -3.29 -8.66 4.81
CA SER A 104 -1.99 -8.65 5.50
C SER A 104 -1.94 -7.61 6.63
N PHE A 105 -3.11 -7.18 7.14
CA PHE A 105 -3.24 -6.16 8.18
C PHE A 105 -2.50 -4.83 7.86
N GLY A 106 -2.27 -4.53 6.58
CA GLY A 106 -1.54 -3.34 6.15
C GLY A 106 -0.01 -3.46 6.09
N ALA A 107 0.53 -4.69 6.02
CA ALA A 107 1.96 -4.91 5.76
C ALA A 107 2.45 -4.14 4.52
N ALA A 108 3.63 -3.55 4.64
CA ALA A 108 4.24 -2.76 3.59
C ALA A 108 5.06 -3.67 2.66
N SER A 109 4.79 -3.58 1.36
CA SER A 109 5.58 -4.27 0.34
C SER A 109 6.57 -3.34 -0.34
N TYR A 110 7.68 -3.91 -0.79
CA TYR A 110 8.79 -3.17 -1.38
C TYR A 110 9.21 -3.78 -2.72
N PHE A 111 9.57 -2.94 -3.67
CA PHE A 111 10.10 -3.32 -4.95
C PHE A 111 11.57 -2.91 -5.06
N ILE A 112 12.45 -3.87 -5.36
CA ILE A 112 13.90 -3.67 -5.45
C ILE A 112 14.32 -3.85 -6.91
N VAL A 113 14.83 -2.78 -7.52
CA VAL A 113 15.24 -2.77 -8.93
C VAL A 113 16.67 -3.27 -9.08
N ARG A 114 16.90 -4.31 -9.89
CA ARG A 114 18.22 -4.95 -9.99
C ARG A 114 18.53 -5.44 -11.41
N PRO A 115 19.80 -5.36 -11.86
CA PRO A 115 20.21 -5.91 -13.16
C PRO A 115 19.96 -7.42 -13.29
N GLU A 116 20.05 -8.19 -12.20
CA GLU A 116 19.84 -9.64 -12.22
C GLU A 116 18.35 -10.05 -12.24
N GLY A 117 17.46 -9.06 -12.14
CA GLY A 117 16.02 -9.20 -12.05
C GLY A 117 15.46 -8.63 -10.76
N ASN A 118 14.35 -7.91 -10.89
CA ASN A 118 13.74 -7.19 -9.77
C ASN A 118 13.08 -8.13 -8.77
N ILE A 119 13.01 -7.69 -7.52
CA ILE A 119 12.39 -8.42 -6.41
C ILE A 119 11.20 -7.63 -5.89
N LEU A 120 10.05 -8.29 -5.74
CA LEU A 120 8.93 -7.80 -4.95
C LEU A 120 8.96 -8.48 -3.57
N VAL A 121 9.22 -7.72 -2.52
CA VAL A 121 9.17 -8.16 -1.13
C VAL A 121 7.74 -7.95 -0.62
N ASP A 122 7.14 -9.03 -0.13
CA ASP A 122 5.74 -9.15 0.26
C ASP A 122 4.75 -8.77 -0.84
N SER A 123 3.47 -8.99 -0.56
CA SER A 123 2.42 -8.86 -1.58
C SER A 123 1.51 -7.64 -1.31
N PRO A 124 1.55 -6.59 -2.15
CA PRO A 124 0.52 -5.54 -2.14
C PRO A 124 -0.80 -6.07 -2.72
N GLN A 125 -1.84 -5.23 -2.75
CA GLN A 125 -3.00 -5.49 -3.59
C GLN A 125 -2.60 -5.50 -5.08
N PHE A 126 -3.15 -6.45 -5.84
CA PHE A 126 -2.96 -6.47 -7.29
C PHE A 126 -3.89 -5.43 -7.94
N LEU A 127 -3.41 -4.19 -8.06
CA LEU A 127 -4.14 -3.08 -8.64
C LEU A 127 -3.51 -2.61 -9.97
N PRO A 128 -4.31 -2.39 -11.03
CA PRO A 128 -3.79 -2.05 -12.37
C PRO A 128 -2.80 -0.88 -12.41
N PRO A 129 -2.98 0.23 -11.64
CA PRO A 129 -2.00 1.32 -11.64
C PRO A 129 -0.61 0.87 -11.16
N LEU A 130 -0.53 0.09 -10.08
CA LEU A 130 0.75 -0.42 -9.56
C LEU A 130 1.35 -1.44 -10.52
N VAL A 131 0.55 -2.39 -10.99
CA VAL A 131 1.02 -3.46 -11.91
C VAL A 131 1.66 -2.85 -13.16
N LYS A 132 1.01 -1.85 -13.77
CA LYS A 132 1.55 -1.15 -14.94
C LYS A 132 2.88 -0.47 -14.64
N ARG A 133 3.02 0.15 -13.47
CA ARG A 133 4.28 0.80 -13.05
C ARG A 133 5.39 -0.23 -12.86
N LEU A 134 5.09 -1.38 -12.27
CA LEU A 134 6.05 -2.47 -12.10
C LEU A 134 6.50 -3.05 -13.45
N GLU A 135 5.60 -3.18 -14.43
CA GLU A 135 5.96 -3.56 -15.82
C GLU A 135 6.93 -2.56 -16.44
N GLU A 136 6.61 -1.25 -16.36
CA GLU A 136 7.46 -0.16 -16.87
C GLU A 136 8.85 -0.14 -16.20
N MET A 137 8.96 -0.65 -14.97
CA MET A 137 10.22 -0.74 -14.22
C MET A 137 10.97 -2.07 -14.41
N GLY A 138 10.57 -2.89 -15.40
CA GLY A 138 11.27 -4.14 -15.76
C GLY A 138 10.63 -5.41 -15.21
N GLY A 139 9.40 -5.33 -14.69
CA GLY A 139 8.66 -6.48 -14.18
C GLY A 139 9.22 -7.04 -12.87
N ILE A 140 8.78 -8.24 -12.50
CA ILE A 140 9.20 -8.93 -11.28
C ILE A 140 9.80 -10.28 -11.67
N LYS A 141 11.02 -10.57 -11.21
CA LYS A 141 11.64 -11.88 -11.38
C LYS A 141 11.41 -12.77 -10.17
N TYR A 142 11.56 -12.21 -8.97
CA TYR A 142 11.36 -12.92 -7.70
C TYR A 142 10.34 -12.20 -6.84
N MET A 143 9.51 -12.97 -6.14
CA MET A 143 8.66 -12.47 -5.07
C MET A 143 9.11 -13.12 -3.76
N TYR A 144 9.68 -12.35 -2.84
CA TYR A 144 10.09 -12.82 -1.53
C TYR A 144 8.98 -12.53 -0.53
N LEU A 145 8.35 -13.56 0.01
CA LEU A 145 7.29 -13.47 1.00
C LEU A 145 7.92 -13.70 2.37
N THR A 146 7.80 -12.72 3.26
CA THR A 146 8.51 -12.72 4.55
C THR A 146 7.96 -13.77 5.51
N HIS A 147 6.63 -13.94 5.56
CA HIS A 147 5.95 -14.97 6.35
C HIS A 147 4.54 -15.28 5.81
N GLN A 148 3.88 -16.28 6.38
CA GLN A 148 2.59 -16.78 5.90
C GLN A 148 1.45 -15.74 5.89
N ASP A 149 1.51 -14.74 6.77
CA ASP A 149 0.46 -13.71 6.88
C ASP A 149 0.56 -12.61 5.79
N ASP A 150 1.72 -12.43 5.14
CA ASP A 150 1.98 -11.31 4.22
C ASP A 150 1.92 -11.71 2.73
N VAL A 151 1.03 -12.66 2.44
CA VAL A 151 0.91 -13.29 1.12
C VAL A 151 -0.17 -12.67 0.22
N ALA A 152 -1.07 -11.84 0.77
CA ALA A 152 -2.13 -11.07 0.10
C ALA A 152 -2.57 -11.56 -1.32
N ASP A 153 -2.16 -10.88 -2.39
CA ASP A 153 -2.52 -11.19 -3.78
C ASP A 153 -1.35 -11.87 -4.55
N HIS A 154 -0.44 -12.55 -3.84
CA HIS A 154 0.80 -13.11 -4.40
C HIS A 154 0.58 -14.00 -5.64
N GLN A 155 -0.51 -14.77 -5.67
CA GLN A 155 -0.84 -15.64 -6.79
C GLN A 155 -1.15 -14.86 -8.08
N LYS A 156 -1.78 -13.68 -7.98
CA LYS A 156 -2.06 -12.84 -9.14
C LYS A 156 -0.77 -12.27 -9.72
N PHE A 157 0.14 -11.83 -8.86
CA PHE A 157 1.49 -11.39 -9.29
C PHE A 157 2.25 -12.53 -9.97
N ARG A 158 2.24 -13.74 -9.40
CA ARG A 158 2.84 -14.94 -10.00
C ARG A 158 2.27 -15.25 -11.38
N GLN A 159 0.95 -15.17 -11.56
CA GLN A 159 0.29 -15.42 -12.83
C GLN A 159 0.60 -14.35 -13.88
N HIS A 160 0.69 -13.09 -13.45
CA HIS A 160 0.92 -11.96 -14.35
C HIS A 160 2.38 -11.81 -14.80
N PHE A 161 3.31 -11.83 -13.84
CA PHE A 161 4.74 -11.58 -14.11
C PHE A 161 5.55 -12.84 -14.35
N ASN A 162 4.96 -14.03 -14.13
CA ASN A 162 5.66 -15.30 -14.16
C ASN A 162 6.91 -15.34 -13.23
N CYS A 163 6.85 -14.66 -12.08
CA CYS A 163 7.94 -14.57 -11.12
C CYS A 163 8.01 -15.80 -10.20
N ASP A 164 9.19 -16.21 -9.74
CA ASP A 164 9.29 -17.28 -8.73
C ASP A 164 9.02 -16.73 -7.33
N ARG A 165 8.16 -17.40 -6.55
CA ARG A 165 7.92 -17.03 -5.15
C ARG A 165 8.85 -17.81 -4.24
N ILE A 166 9.45 -17.08 -3.30
CA ILE A 166 10.36 -17.57 -2.28
C ILE A 166 9.66 -17.36 -0.93
N LEU A 167 9.50 -18.41 -0.14
CA LEU A 167 8.91 -18.36 1.20
C LEU A 167 9.58 -19.43 2.06
N HIS A 168 9.84 -19.13 3.33
CA HIS A 168 10.45 -20.10 4.23
C HIS A 168 9.58 -21.36 4.37
N VAL A 169 10.20 -22.55 4.40
CA VAL A 169 9.49 -23.84 4.50
C VAL A 169 8.50 -23.93 5.67
N ASP A 170 8.84 -23.32 6.81
CA ASP A 170 7.99 -23.33 8.01
C ASP A 170 6.78 -22.38 7.92
N ASP A 171 6.78 -21.45 6.96
CA ASP A 171 5.66 -20.54 6.68
C ASP A 171 4.75 -21.05 5.54
N ILE A 172 4.99 -22.27 5.06
CA ILE A 172 4.11 -22.87 4.05
C ILE A 172 2.77 -23.20 4.68
N SER A 173 1.72 -22.66 4.06
CA SER A 173 0.33 -22.96 4.39
C SER A 173 -0.40 -23.58 3.19
N SER A 174 -1.69 -23.85 3.33
CA SER A 174 -2.50 -24.42 2.24
C SER A 174 -2.57 -23.51 1.00
N THR A 175 -2.39 -22.20 1.17
CA THR A 175 -2.42 -21.21 0.07
C THR A 175 -1.06 -20.99 -0.59
N THR A 176 0.03 -21.39 0.07
CA THR A 176 1.41 -21.22 -0.40
C THR A 176 2.14 -22.55 -0.66
N ASN A 177 1.44 -23.69 -0.61
CA ASN A 177 2.04 -25.01 -0.85
C ASN A 177 2.76 -25.14 -2.22
N ASN A 178 2.35 -24.32 -3.19
CA ASN A 178 2.83 -24.29 -4.56
C ASN A 178 3.90 -23.20 -4.81
N VAL A 179 4.45 -22.57 -3.77
CA VAL A 179 5.60 -21.66 -3.93
C VAL A 179 6.78 -22.42 -4.50
N GLU A 180 7.51 -21.74 -5.37
CA GLU A 180 8.50 -22.34 -6.23
C GLU A 180 9.82 -22.64 -5.49
N ILE A 181 10.16 -21.82 -4.49
CA ILE A 181 11.40 -21.92 -3.71
C ILE A 181 11.04 -21.87 -2.22
N LYS A 182 11.57 -22.84 -1.45
CA LYS A 182 11.23 -23.13 -0.05
C LYS A 182 12.48 -23.21 0.82
#